data_AF-A0A8T6MC58-F1
#
_entry.id   AF-A0A8T6MC58-F1
#
_cell.length_a   1.000
_cell.length_b   1.000
_cell.length_c   1.000
_cell.angle_alpha   90.00
_cell.angle_beta   90.00
_cell.angle_gamma   90.00
#
_symmetry.space_group_name_H-M   'P 1'
#
loop_
_entity.id
_entity.type
_entity.pdbx_description
1 polymer ?
#
loop_
_entity_poly.entity_id
_entity_poly.type
_entity_poly.pdbx_seq_one_letter_code
_entity_poly.pdbx_strand_id
1 'polypeptide(L)'
;MTYTFDDNIVSDLHKDAFGFRPSVDFWCEWKESNDDKKQEKWDNLLISLELSNEEDVHREKIAIEEFEKLVAMFKDTGAITRERALIWIMDGSDCNGDWEYLSYKHGLPYLYFKNGINNEL
;
A
#
# COMPACT_ATOMS: atom_id res chain seq x y z
N MET A 1 -9.92 21.28 -27.28
CA MET A 1 -9.52 20.53 -26.06
C MET A 1 -8.46 19.53 -26.45
N THR A 2 -7.52 19.26 -25.55
CA THR A 2 -6.51 18.22 -25.74
C THR A 2 -6.93 17.05 -24.87
N TYR A 3 -7.21 15.91 -25.49
CA TYR A 3 -7.55 14.69 -24.77
C TYR A 3 -6.29 13.93 -24.36
N THR A 4 -6.29 13.39 -23.15
CA THR A 4 -5.18 12.63 -22.56
C THR A 4 -5.54 11.18 -22.27
N PHE A 5 -6.80 10.78 -22.50
CA PHE A 5 -7.22 9.40 -22.35
C PHE A 5 -6.49 8.49 -23.34
N ASP A 6 -6.20 7.26 -22.91
CA ASP A 6 -5.59 6.22 -23.74
C ASP A 6 -6.34 4.90 -23.59
N ASP A 7 -6.96 4.47 -24.69
CA ASP A 7 -7.77 3.26 -24.79
C ASP A 7 -6.96 1.97 -24.47
N ASN A 8 -5.63 2.01 -24.60
CA ASN A 8 -4.77 0.83 -24.34
C ASN A 8 -4.51 0.61 -22.85
N ILE A 9 -4.38 1.70 -22.08
CA ILE A 9 -3.98 1.63 -20.66
C ILE A 9 -5.13 1.91 -19.69
N VAL A 10 -6.30 2.38 -20.16
CA VAL A 10 -7.48 2.61 -19.31
C VAL A 10 -7.87 1.37 -18.49
N SER A 11 -7.62 0.18 -19.04
CA SER A 11 -7.90 -1.08 -18.36
C SER A 11 -6.93 -1.40 -17.21
N ASP A 12 -5.68 -0.95 -17.33
CA ASP A 12 -4.67 -1.04 -16.28
C ASP A 12 -4.95 0.02 -15.22
N LEU A 13 -5.22 1.26 -15.64
CA LEU A 13 -5.60 2.35 -14.74
C LEU A 13 -6.82 2.00 -13.88
N HIS A 14 -7.87 1.41 -14.46
CA HIS A 14 -9.03 0.94 -13.70
C HIS A 14 -8.65 -0.17 -12.70
N LYS A 15 -7.74 -1.06 -13.07
CA LYS A 15 -7.27 -2.11 -12.17
C LYS A 15 -6.45 -1.54 -11.02
N ASP A 16 -5.61 -0.56 -11.28
CA ASP A 16 -4.78 0.08 -10.27
C ASP A 16 -5.64 0.93 -9.32
N ALA A 17 -6.69 1.59 -9.83
CA ALA A 17 -7.61 2.39 -9.02
C ALA A 17 -8.55 1.56 -8.13
N PHE A 18 -9.04 0.41 -8.61
CA PHE A 18 -10.08 -0.36 -7.91
C PHE A 18 -9.69 -1.79 -7.51
N GLY A 19 -8.52 -2.27 -7.93
CA GLY A 19 -8.06 -3.64 -7.69
C GLY A 19 -8.64 -4.70 -8.63
N PHE A 20 -9.49 -4.34 -9.59
CA PHE A 20 -10.09 -5.28 -10.54
C PHE A 20 -10.19 -4.72 -11.97
N ARG A 21 -10.18 -5.63 -12.95
CA ARG A 21 -10.27 -5.28 -14.38
C ARG A 21 -11.66 -4.75 -14.73
N PRO A 22 -11.79 -3.78 -15.65
CA PRO A 22 -13.09 -3.28 -16.08
C PRO A 22 -14.00 -4.38 -16.63
N SER A 23 -15.30 -4.25 -16.36
CA SER A 23 -16.32 -5.19 -16.84
C SER A 23 -16.65 -5.02 -18.32
N VAL A 24 -17.44 -5.94 -18.88
CA VAL A 24 -17.96 -5.81 -20.25
C VAL A 24 -18.80 -4.54 -20.41
N ASP A 25 -19.62 -4.22 -19.40
CA ASP A 25 -20.48 -3.03 -19.42
C ASP A 25 -19.65 -1.74 -19.50
N PHE A 26 -18.53 -1.66 -18.77
CA PHE A 26 -17.59 -0.55 -18.88
C PHE A 26 -17.10 -0.37 -20.32
N TRP A 27 -16.73 -1.46 -21.00
CA TRP A 27 -16.24 -1.39 -22.38
C TRP A 27 -17.32 -1.02 -23.39
N CYS A 28 -18.55 -1.48 -23.20
CA CYS A 28 -19.69 -1.05 -24.01
C CYS A 28 -19.89 0.47 -23.86
N GLU A 29 -19.95 0.95 -22.62
CA GLU A 29 -20.14 2.37 -22.33
C GLU A 29 -18.97 3.23 -22.83
N TRP A 30 -17.74 2.75 -22.70
CA TRP A 30 -16.53 3.43 -23.18
C TRP A 30 -16.51 3.58 -24.69
N LYS A 31 -16.90 2.54 -25.45
CA LYS A 31 -16.96 2.58 -26.92
C LYS A 31 -18.07 3.49 -27.44
N GLU A 32 -19.19 3.56 -26.74
CA GLU A 32 -20.34 4.41 -27.09
C GLU A 32 -20.17 5.87 -26.64
N SER A 33 -19.19 6.14 -25.77
CA SER A 33 -18.89 7.49 -25.27
C SER A 33 -18.14 8.33 -26.32
N ASN A 34 -18.47 9.62 -26.37
CA ASN A 34 -17.67 10.60 -27.10
C ASN A 34 -16.38 10.94 -26.32
N ASP A 35 -15.46 11.64 -26.97
CA ASP A 35 -14.16 11.98 -26.39
C ASP A 35 -14.28 12.78 -25.08
N ASP A 36 -15.25 13.68 -24.96
CA ASP A 36 -15.50 14.44 -23.73
C ASP A 36 -15.86 13.51 -22.55
N LYS A 37 -16.77 12.56 -22.75
CA LYS A 37 -17.16 11.59 -21.73
C LYS A 37 -16.03 10.62 -21.40
N LYS A 38 -15.22 10.23 -22.39
CA LYS A 38 -14.03 9.40 -22.15
C LYS A 38 -13.03 10.14 -21.29
N GLN A 39 -12.81 11.43 -21.57
CA GLN A 39 -11.92 12.26 -20.75
C GLN A 39 -12.44 12.41 -19.33
N GLU A 40 -13.74 12.66 -19.14
CA GLU A 40 -14.34 12.75 -17.80
C GLU A 40 -14.14 11.46 -16.99
N LYS A 41 -14.40 10.30 -17.61
CA LYS A 41 -14.15 8.99 -16.97
C LYS A 41 -12.68 8.76 -16.66
N TRP A 42 -11.80 9.14 -17.58
CA TRP A 42 -10.36 9.06 -17.40
C TRP A 42 -9.90 9.88 -16.20
N ASP A 43 -10.33 11.13 -16.10
CA ASP A 43 -9.97 12.02 -14.99
C ASP A 43 -10.51 11.48 -13.65
N ASN A 44 -11.73 10.93 -13.63
CA ASN A 44 -12.29 10.28 -12.45
C ASN A 44 -11.50 9.03 -12.01
N LEU A 45 -10.98 8.25 -12.97
CA LEU A 45 -10.12 7.11 -12.67
C LEU A 45 -8.78 7.54 -12.08
N LEU A 46 -8.19 8.64 -12.58
CA LEU A 46 -6.98 9.22 -12.00
C LEU A 46 -7.18 9.69 -10.56
N ILE A 47 -8.30 10.37 -10.28
CA ILE A 47 -8.66 10.79 -8.92
C ILE A 47 -8.81 9.57 -8.01
N SER A 48 -9.49 8.52 -8.50
CA SER A 48 -9.69 7.28 -7.74
C SER A 48 -8.37 6.56 -7.45
N LEU A 49 -7.44 6.56 -8.42
CA LEU A 49 -6.10 6.03 -8.23
C LEU A 49 -5.32 6.82 -7.17
N GLU A 50 -5.36 8.14 -7.22
CA GLU A 50 -4.69 9.00 -6.24
C GLU A 50 -5.22 8.74 -4.82
N LEU A 51 -6.55 8.66 -4.67
CA LEU A 51 -7.17 8.30 -3.39
C LEU A 51 -6.75 6.91 -2.90
N SER A 52 -6.74 5.90 -3.77
CA SER A 52 -6.29 4.55 -3.42
C SER A 52 -4.83 4.55 -2.94
N ASN A 53 -3.95 5.28 -3.63
CA ASN A 53 -2.54 5.42 -3.26
C ASN A 53 -2.37 6.15 -1.91
N GLU A 54 -3.15 7.21 -1.68
CA GLU A 54 -3.14 7.93 -0.40
C GLU A 54 -3.60 7.05 0.76
N GLU A 55 -4.64 6.24 0.55
CA GLU A 55 -5.11 5.26 1.52
C GLU A 55 -4.05 4.19 1.81
N ASP A 56 -3.37 3.67 0.79
CA ASP A 56 -2.25 2.73 0.96
C ASP A 56 -1.14 3.34 1.81
N VAL A 57 -0.69 4.55 1.48
CA VAL A 57 0.33 5.28 2.26
C VAL A 57 -0.14 5.54 3.69
N HIS A 58 -1.42 5.85 3.89
CA HIS A 58 -1.98 6.08 5.22
C HIS A 58 -2.03 4.79 6.05
N ARG A 59 -2.45 3.67 5.45
CA ARG A 59 -2.44 2.34 6.08
C ARG A 59 -1.02 1.94 6.49
N GLU A 60 -0.05 2.14 5.61
CA GLU A 60 1.36 1.87 5.90
C GLU A 60 1.87 2.72 7.07
N LYS A 61 1.54 4.02 7.11
CA LYS A 61 1.93 4.90 8.23
C LYS A 61 1.32 4.46 9.56
N ILE A 62 0.02 4.13 9.57
CA ILE A 62 -0.65 3.63 10.79
C ILE A 62 0.02 2.34 11.27
N ALA A 63 0.28 1.39 10.37
CA ALA A 63 0.94 0.14 10.71
C ALA A 63 2.34 0.36 11.32
N ILE A 64 3.12 1.30 10.76
CA ILE A 64 4.42 1.70 11.33
C ILE A 64 4.22 2.29 12.73
N GLU A 65 3.28 3.22 12.92
CA GLU A 65 3.04 3.84 14.24
C GLU A 65 2.60 2.82 15.29
N GLU A 66 1.73 1.86 14.93
CA GLU A 66 1.28 0.79 15.81
C GLU A 66 2.44 -0.15 16.16
N PHE A 67 3.28 -0.49 15.18
CA PHE A 67 4.45 -1.33 15.40
C PHE A 67 5.49 -0.63 16.30
N GLU A 68 5.75 0.66 16.09
CA GLU A 68 6.67 1.43 16.94
C GLU A 68 6.13 1.58 18.38
N LYS A 69 4.81 1.71 18.57
CA LYS A 69 4.18 1.64 19.90
C LYS A 69 4.40 0.29 20.56
N LEU A 70 4.29 -0.81 19.80
CA LEU A 70 4.57 -2.15 20.30
C LEU A 70 6.04 -2.28 20.74
N VAL A 71 6.98 -1.80 19.92
CA VAL A 71 8.42 -1.77 20.25
C VAL A 71 8.67 -0.95 21.52
N ALA A 72 8.06 0.23 21.65
CA ALA A 72 8.19 1.08 22.84
C ALA A 72 7.63 0.40 24.10
N MET A 73 6.46 -0.24 24.01
CA MET A 73 5.88 -0.99 25.11
C MET A 73 6.82 -2.09 25.62
N PHE A 74 7.48 -2.82 24.71
CA PHE A 74 8.46 -3.82 25.11
C PHE A 74 9.70 -3.20 25.75
N LYS A 75 10.15 -2.02 25.29
CA LYS A 75 11.25 -1.29 25.94
C LYS A 75 10.92 -0.94 27.39
N ASP A 76 9.70 -0.49 27.66
CA ASP A 76 9.27 -0.13 29.02
C ASP A 76 9.12 -1.36 29.94
N THR A 77 8.81 -2.54 29.39
CA THR A 77 8.73 -3.80 30.15
C THR A 77 10.08 -4.46 30.45
N GLY A 78 11.19 -3.91 29.97
CA GLY A 78 12.54 -4.39 30.25
C GLY A 78 13.38 -4.79 29.04
N ALA A 79 12.91 -4.54 27.81
CA ALA A 79 13.76 -4.66 26.62
C ALA A 79 14.71 -3.45 26.54
N ILE A 80 15.92 -3.60 27.07
CA ILE A 80 16.92 -2.52 27.19
C ILE A 80 17.26 -1.88 25.82
N THR A 81 17.14 -2.63 24.72
CA THR A 81 17.44 -2.16 23.37
C THR A 81 16.36 -2.52 22.35
N ARG A 82 16.34 -1.79 21.23
CA ARG A 82 15.38 -1.99 20.13
C ARG A 82 15.49 -3.41 19.55
N GLU A 83 16.70 -3.94 19.40
CA GLU A 83 16.94 -5.30 18.89
C GLU A 83 16.32 -6.35 19.81
N ARG A 84 16.42 -6.15 21.13
CA ARG A 84 15.82 -7.05 22.13
C ARG A 84 14.28 -7.04 22.01
N ALA A 85 13.69 -5.86 21.85
CA ALA A 85 12.25 -5.71 21.64
C ALA A 85 11.80 -6.38 20.33
N LEU A 86 12.56 -6.21 19.24
CA LEU A 86 12.28 -6.84 17.95
C LEU A 86 12.36 -8.37 18.01
N ILE A 87 13.33 -8.93 18.73
CA ILE A 87 13.43 -10.39 18.97
C ILE A 87 12.20 -10.90 19.74
N TRP A 88 11.74 -10.18 20.75
CA TRP A 88 10.54 -10.57 21.51
C TRP A 88 9.27 -10.48 20.68
N ILE A 89 9.15 -9.46 19.83
CA ILE A 89 8.04 -9.35 18.88
C ILE A 89 8.10 -10.48 17.85
N MET A 90 9.28 -10.84 17.34
CA MET A 90 9.48 -11.95 16.41
C MET A 90 9.05 -13.29 17.02
N ASP A 91 9.45 -13.55 18.26
CA ASP A 91 9.12 -14.76 19.01
C ASP A 91 7.61 -14.82 19.33
N GLY A 92 7.05 -13.73 19.87
CA GLY A 92 5.61 -13.62 20.13
C GLY A 92 4.73 -13.66 18.87
N SER A 93 5.31 -13.31 17.72
CA SER A 93 4.64 -13.39 16.42
C SER A 93 4.80 -14.76 15.75
N ASP A 94 5.53 -15.71 16.33
CA ASP A 94 5.81 -17.04 15.74
C ASP A 94 6.31 -16.95 14.29
N CYS A 95 7.13 -15.92 14.01
CA CYS A 95 7.67 -15.66 12.67
C CYS A 95 9.02 -16.38 12.44
N ASN A 96 9.56 -17.08 13.43
CA ASN A 96 10.75 -17.95 13.32
C ASN A 96 11.98 -17.31 12.64
N GLY A 97 12.18 -16.00 12.87
CA GLY A 97 13.30 -15.24 12.29
C GLY A 97 13.06 -14.71 10.88
N ASP A 98 11.88 -14.92 10.30
CA ASP A 98 11.48 -14.37 9.01
C ASP A 98 10.98 -12.93 9.17
N TRP A 99 11.86 -11.98 8.88
CA TRP A 99 11.58 -10.54 8.94
C TRP A 99 10.63 -10.07 7.84
N GLU A 100 10.57 -10.76 6.70
CA GLU A 100 9.62 -10.43 5.63
C GLU A 100 8.22 -10.87 6.04
N TYR A 101 8.10 -12.06 6.62
CA TYR A 101 6.84 -12.54 7.17
C TYR A 101 6.39 -11.72 8.38
N LEU A 102 7.31 -11.26 9.23
CA LEU A 102 6.99 -10.32 10.31
C LEU A 102 6.44 -9.00 9.77
N SER A 103 7.06 -8.47 8.70
CA SER A 103 6.58 -7.24 8.04
C SER A 103 5.16 -7.43 7.51
N TYR A 104 4.91 -8.55 6.81
CA TYR A 104 3.59 -8.90 6.31
C TYR A 104 2.55 -9.03 7.44
N LYS A 105 2.91 -9.71 8.53
CA LYS A 105 2.00 -9.97 9.66
C LYS A 105 1.57 -8.70 10.39
N HIS A 106 2.43 -7.69 10.43
CA HIS A 106 2.16 -6.40 11.07
C HIS A 106 1.75 -5.30 10.08
N GLY A 107 1.51 -5.64 8.80
CA GLY A 107 1.09 -4.67 7.78
C GLY A 107 2.15 -3.61 7.43
N LEU A 108 3.42 -3.91 7.72
CA LEU A 108 4.53 -2.99 7.46
C LEU A 108 4.90 -2.99 5.97
N PRO A 109 5.45 -1.88 5.45
CA PRO A 109 5.92 -1.81 4.08
C PRO A 109 6.92 -2.93 3.74
N TYR A 110 6.92 -3.36 2.48
CA TYR A 110 7.90 -4.33 2.02
C TYR A 110 9.33 -3.79 2.24
N LEU A 111 10.23 -4.66 2.70
CA LEU A 111 11.59 -4.31 3.09
C LEU A 111 11.71 -3.32 4.25
N TYR A 112 10.67 -3.12 5.08
CA TYR A 112 10.73 -2.23 6.25
C TYR A 112 12.02 -2.42 7.09
N PHE A 113 12.32 -3.66 7.46
CA PHE A 113 13.54 -3.96 8.23
C PHE A 113 14.83 -3.86 7.41
N LYS A 114 14.83 -4.15 6.10
CA LYS A 114 16.06 -3.99 5.28
C LYS A 114 16.39 -2.53 4.99
N ASN A 115 15.37 -1.67 4.85
CA ASN A 115 15.53 -0.24 4.64
C ASN A 115 15.84 0.50 5.95
N GLY A 116 15.31 0.04 7.09
CA GLY A 116 15.60 0.60 8.41
C GLY A 116 16.97 0.20 8.99
N ILE A 117 17.48 -1.00 8.69
CA ILE A 117 18.78 -1.48 9.22
C ILE A 117 19.98 -0.77 8.58
N ASN A 118 19.83 -0.20 7.38
CA ASN A 118 20.91 0.54 6.70
C ASN A 118 21.12 1.97 7.21
N ASN A 119 20.34 2.44 8.20
CA ASN A 119 20.47 3.80 8.75
C ASN A 119 20.85 3.83 10.24
N GLU A 120 21.01 2.67 10.90
CA GLU A 120 21.39 2.57 12.32
C GLU A 120 22.43 1.46 12.61
N LEU A 121 23.31 1.18 11.65
CA LEU A 121 24.58 0.45 11.83
C LEU A 121 25.73 1.23 11.16
#